data_AF-A0A833H8F3-F1
#
_entry.id   AF-A0A833H8F3-F1
#
_cell.length_a   1.000
_cell.length_b   1.000
_cell.length_c   1.000
_cell.angle_alpha   90.00
_cell.angle_beta   90.00
_cell.angle_gamma   90.00
#
_symmetry.space_group_name_H-M   'P 1'
#
loop_
_entity.id
_entity.type
_entity.pdbx_description
1 polymer ?
#
loop_
_entity_poly.entity_id
_entity_poly.type
_entity_poly.pdbx_seq_one_letter_code
_entity_poly.pdbx_strand_id
1 'polypeptide(L)'
;MDDASLRLLRHLLTETRLLSLAVVVDGEPLAGVVPFVAAPDLGSLLVHVSRLARHTRGLDTGAAWSGALQEPDRSDLDALAVPRLILSGRVEEVAPGELEALGAAWTERF
;
A
#
# COMPACT_ATOMS: atom_id res chain seq x y z
N MET A 1 13.23 -5.98 16.03
CA MET A 1 12.40 -6.91 15.24
C MET A 1 13.25 -8.14 14.98
N ASP A 2 12.70 -9.34 15.12
CA ASP A 2 13.46 -10.57 14.87
C ASP A 2 13.51 -10.91 13.36
N ASP A 3 14.37 -11.88 13.00
CA ASP A 3 14.57 -12.27 11.60
C ASP A 3 13.31 -12.85 10.96
N ALA A 4 12.45 -13.52 11.74
CA ALA A 4 11.20 -14.07 11.25
C ALA A 4 10.23 -12.96 10.84
N SER A 5 10.09 -11.94 11.68
CA SER A 5 9.27 -10.76 11.42
C SER A 5 9.80 -9.94 10.25
N LEU A 6 11.13 -9.80 10.11
CA LEU A 6 11.73 -9.11 8.95
C LEU A 6 11.49 -9.86 7.63
N ARG A 7 11.56 -11.20 7.65
CA ARG A 7 11.22 -12.02 6.48
C ARG A 7 9.74 -11.88 6.12
N LEU A 8 8.85 -11.91 7.11
CA LEU A 8 7.42 -11.73 6.88
C LEU A 8 7.10 -10.33 6.34
N LEU A 9 7.71 -9.27 6.91
CA LEU A 9 7.57 -7.90 6.43
C LEU A 9 7.95 -7.80 4.94
N ARG A 10 9.13 -8.31 4.59
CA ARG A 10 9.60 -8.34 3.19
C ARG A 10 8.62 -9.12 2.31
N HIS A 11 8.20 -10.30 2.74
CA HIS A 11 7.27 -11.15 2.00
C HIS A 11 5.95 -10.43 1.71
N LEU A 12 5.31 -9.84 2.71
CA LEU A 12 4.04 -9.12 2.54
C LEU A 12 4.20 -7.93 1.58
N LEU A 13 5.29 -7.17 1.68
CA LEU A 13 5.55 -6.02 0.81
C LEU A 13 5.85 -6.40 -0.64
N THR A 14 6.48 -7.55 -0.89
CA THR A 14 6.88 -7.95 -2.26
C THR A 14 5.87 -8.86 -2.95
N GLU A 15 5.19 -9.73 -2.21
CA GLU A 15 4.31 -10.76 -2.77
C GLU A 15 2.83 -10.34 -2.82
N THR A 16 2.37 -9.48 -1.89
CA THR A 16 0.99 -8.96 -1.97
C THR A 16 0.89 -7.84 -2.99
N ARG A 17 -0.23 -7.78 -3.71
CA ARG A 17 -0.43 -6.81 -4.82
C ARG A 17 -1.39 -5.68 -4.47
N LEU A 18 -2.22 -5.88 -3.44
CA LEU A 18 -3.30 -4.97 -3.08
C LEU A 18 -3.10 -4.42 -1.67
N LEU A 19 -3.20 -3.10 -1.56
CA LEU A 19 -3.27 -2.37 -0.31
C LEU A 19 -4.72 -2.05 -0.01
N SER A 20 -5.21 -2.51 1.15
CA SER A 20 -6.44 -1.95 1.73
C SER A 20 -6.08 -0.59 2.31
N LEU A 21 -6.47 0.48 1.64
CA LEU A 21 -6.14 1.86 1.96
C LEU A 21 -7.24 2.48 2.81
N ALA A 22 -6.87 3.22 3.85
CA ALA A 22 -7.73 4.07 4.64
C ALA A 22 -7.24 5.52 4.60
N VAL A 23 -8.14 6.42 4.19
CA VAL A 23 -7.91 7.87 4.11
C VAL A 23 -9.08 8.62 4.74
N VAL A 24 -8.93 9.92 4.93
CA VAL A 24 -10.03 10.80 5.37
C VAL A 24 -10.48 11.65 4.18
N VAL A 25 -11.79 11.67 3.91
CA VAL A 25 -12.41 12.51 2.88
C VAL A 25 -13.58 13.24 3.51
N ASP A 26 -13.57 14.58 3.45
CA ASP A 26 -14.60 15.44 4.03
C ASP A 26 -14.83 15.18 5.54
N GLY A 27 -13.75 14.84 6.27
CA GLY A 27 -13.79 14.52 7.71
C GLY A 27 -14.19 13.09 8.04
N GLU A 28 -14.57 12.27 7.05
CA GLU A 28 -15.02 10.91 7.24
C GLU A 28 -13.96 9.88 6.81
N PRO A 29 -13.81 8.76 7.53
CA PRO A 29 -12.93 7.68 7.11
C PRO A 29 -13.48 6.99 5.86
N LEU A 30 -12.59 6.76 4.90
CA LEU A 30 -12.90 6.08 3.66
C LEU A 30 -11.90 4.95 3.42
N ALA A 31 -12.42 3.74 3.29
CA ALA A 31 -11.66 2.59 2.82
C ALA A 31 -11.65 2.50 1.29
N GLY A 32 -10.52 2.09 0.74
CA GLY A 32 -10.32 1.76 -0.67
C GLY A 32 -9.41 0.54 -0.80
N VAL A 33 -9.30 0.00 -2.01
CA VAL A 33 -8.34 -1.04 -2.32
C VAL A 33 -7.62 -0.61 -3.58
N VAL A 34 -6.29 -0.52 -3.51
CA VAL A 34 -5.45 -0.04 -4.60
C VAL A 34 -4.29 -1.00 -4.85
N PRO A 35 -3.85 -1.18 -6.11
CA PRO A 35 -2.59 -1.83 -6.37
C PRO A 35 -1.43 -0.98 -5.85
N PHE A 36 -0.31 -1.63 -5.49
CA PHE A 36 0.89 -0.92 -5.06
C PHE A 36 2.16 -1.63 -5.53
N VAL A 37 3.25 -0.86 -5.52
CA VAL A 37 4.64 -1.33 -5.65
C VAL A 37 5.40 -0.81 -4.44
N ALA A 38 6.12 -1.68 -3.72
CA ALA A 38 7.04 -1.21 -2.68
C ALA A 38 8.32 -0.65 -3.32
N ALA A 39 8.86 0.45 -2.79
CA ALA A 39 10.17 0.95 -3.20
C ALA A 39 11.27 -0.09 -2.89
N PRO A 40 12.41 -0.08 -3.60
CA PRO A 40 13.48 -1.08 -3.41
C PRO A 40 14.04 -1.15 -1.99
N ASP A 41 14.06 -0.02 -1.27
CA ASP A 41 14.48 0.08 0.13
C ASP A 41 13.37 -0.29 1.13
N LEU A 42 12.16 -0.61 0.63
CA LEU A 42 10.95 -0.91 1.38
C LEU A 42 10.48 0.25 2.29
N GLY A 43 10.96 1.48 2.04
CA GLY A 43 10.63 2.67 2.84
C GLY A 43 9.32 3.35 2.44
N SER A 44 8.84 3.11 1.22
CA SER A 44 7.62 3.72 0.69
C SER A 44 6.83 2.78 -0.22
N LEU A 45 5.56 3.10 -0.42
CA LEU A 45 4.67 2.41 -1.35
C LEU A 45 4.26 3.38 -2.45
N LEU A 46 4.51 3.00 -3.70
CA LEU A 46 3.98 3.67 -4.87
C LEU A 46 2.58 3.14 -5.16
N VAL A 47 1.61 4.06 -5.32
CA VAL A 47 0.25 3.77 -5.76
C VAL A 47 -0.09 4.63 -6.96
N HIS A 48 -0.79 4.06 -7.94
CA HIS A 48 -1.36 4.79 -9.06
C HIS A 48 -2.89 4.79 -8.91
N VAL A 49 -3.45 5.98 -8.68
CA VAL A 49 -4.88 6.16 -8.42
C VAL A 49 -5.49 7.12 -9.43
N SER A 50 -6.73 6.82 -9.86
CA SER A 50 -7.47 7.71 -10.74
C SER A 50 -8.02 8.91 -9.97
N ARG A 51 -7.98 10.11 -10.57
CA ARG A 51 -8.66 11.29 -10.02
C ARG A 51 -10.18 11.12 -9.87
N LEU A 52 -10.77 10.12 -10.54
CA LEU A 52 -12.20 9.79 -10.42
C LEU A 52 -12.52 8.95 -9.18
N ALA A 53 -11.54 8.24 -8.60
CA ALA A 53 -11.77 7.40 -7.45
C ALA A 53 -11.98 8.24 -6.18
N ARG A 54 -12.98 7.89 -5.37
CA ARG A 54 -13.33 8.67 -4.17
C ARG A 54 -12.16 8.76 -3.17
N HIS A 55 -11.39 7.69 -3.01
CA HIS A 55 -10.23 7.65 -2.11
C HIS A 55 -9.10 8.59 -2.53
N THR A 56 -9.00 8.96 -3.82
CA THR A 56 -7.98 9.90 -4.30
C THR A 56 -8.14 11.29 -3.70
N ARG A 57 -9.35 11.67 -3.30
CA ARG A 57 -9.61 12.96 -2.62
C ARG A 57 -8.98 13.04 -1.22
N GLY A 58 -8.63 11.91 -0.62
CA GLY A 58 -7.95 11.85 0.67
C GLY A 58 -6.43 11.66 0.55
N LEU A 59 -5.88 11.77 -0.66
CA LEU A 59 -4.48 11.52 -0.98
C LEU A 59 -3.74 12.79 -1.45
N ASP A 60 -4.01 13.92 -0.80
CA ASP A 60 -3.24 15.14 -1.02
C ASP A 60 -1.84 15.04 -0.37
N THR A 61 -0.84 15.71 -0.92
CA THR A 61 0.52 15.75 -0.35
C THR A 61 0.48 16.18 1.13
N GLY A 62 1.13 15.38 1.99
CA GLY A 62 1.17 15.56 3.44
C GLY A 62 -0.01 14.93 4.19
N ALA A 63 -1.07 14.48 3.50
CA ALA A 63 -2.20 13.81 4.13
C ALA A 63 -1.77 12.52 4.83
N ALA A 64 -2.39 12.24 5.98
CA ALA A 64 -2.17 10.99 6.69
C ALA A 64 -2.97 9.86 6.04
N TRP A 65 -2.38 8.68 5.98
CA TRP A 65 -3.04 7.46 5.54
C TRP A 65 -2.71 6.30 6.46
N SER A 66 -3.57 5.29 6.48
CA SER A 66 -3.26 3.98 7.03
C SER A 66 -3.66 2.89 6.03
N GLY A 67 -3.09 1.70 6.13
CA GLY A 67 -3.54 0.61 5.32
C GLY A 67 -3.09 -0.75 5.82
N ALA A 68 -3.63 -1.79 5.19
CA ALA A 68 -3.36 -3.17 5.50
C ALA A 68 -2.95 -3.95 4.25
N LEU A 69 -1.88 -4.73 4.40
CA LEU A 69 -1.53 -5.84 3.51
C LEU A 69 -1.89 -7.13 4.22
N GLN A 70 -2.47 -8.08 3.50
CA GLN A 70 -2.79 -9.40 4.03
C GLN A 70 -2.58 -10.44 2.95
N GLU A 71 -2.17 -11.63 3.38
CA GLU A 71 -2.26 -12.80 2.53
C GLU A 71 -3.75 -13.17 2.29
N PRO A 72 -4.05 -13.89 1.21
CA PRO A 72 -5.40 -14.43 1.00
C PRO A 72 -5.82 -15.30 2.19
N ASP A 73 -7.02 -15.07 2.69
CA ASP A 73 -7.64 -15.98 3.65
C ASP A 73 -7.83 -17.35 3.00
N ARG A 74 -7.56 -18.41 3.77
CA ARG A 74 -7.74 -19.80 3.34
C ARG A 74 -8.50 -20.55 4.41
N SER A 75 -9.46 -21.36 3.98
CA SER A 75 -10.35 -22.09 4.90
C SER A 75 -9.65 -23.12 5.78
N ASP A 76 -8.40 -23.47 5.49
CA ASP A 76 -7.55 -24.36 6.29
C ASP A 76 -6.79 -23.65 7.42
N LEU A 77 -6.90 -22.31 7.50
CA LEU A 77 -6.23 -21.48 8.49
C LEU A 77 -7.22 -20.84 9.46
N ASP A 78 -6.76 -20.53 10.67
CA ASP A 78 -7.48 -19.60 11.55
C ASP A 78 -7.40 -18.19 10.94
N ALA A 79 -8.54 -17.54 10.72
CA ALA A 79 -8.62 -16.18 10.20
C ALA A 79 -7.81 -15.16 11.04
N LEU A 80 -7.66 -15.42 12.34
CA LEU A 80 -6.85 -14.62 13.25
C LEU A 80 -5.34 -14.87 13.11
N ALA A 81 -4.94 -15.95 12.44
CA ALA A 81 -3.55 -16.28 12.15
C ALA A 81 -3.09 -15.84 10.75
N VAL A 82 -3.97 -15.33 9.89
CA VAL A 82 -3.61 -14.81 8.56
C VAL A 82 -2.53 -13.73 8.69
N PRO A 83 -1.36 -13.92 8.05
CA PRO A 83 -0.29 -12.93 8.11
C PRO A 83 -0.76 -11.60 7.52
N ARG A 84 -0.54 -10.53 8.29
CA ARG A 84 -0.98 -9.18 7.94
C ARG A 84 -0.01 -8.13 8.43
N LEU A 85 0.05 -7.03 7.71
CA LEU A 85 0.88 -5.87 8.02
C LEU A 85 -0.01 -4.63 7.99
N ILE A 86 -0.01 -3.88 9.09
CA ILE A 86 -0.66 -2.57 9.15
C ILE A 86 0.42 -1.50 9.03
N LEU A 87 0.21 -0.56 8.11
CA LEU A 87 1.11 0.54 7.84
C LEU A 87 0.37 1.87 8.00
N SER A 88 1.14 2.92 8.24
CA SER A 88 0.66 4.29 8.23
C SER A 88 1.78 5.21 7.79
N GLY A 89 1.44 6.29 7.13
CA GLY A 89 2.43 7.24 6.65
C GLY A 89 1.81 8.55 6.20
N ARG A 90 2.59 9.30 5.42
CA ARG A 90 2.13 10.50 4.73
C ARG A 90 2.18 10.27 3.23
N VAL A 91 1.31 10.98 2.53
CA VAL A 91 1.26 10.96 1.07
C VAL A 91 2.26 11.95 0.52
N GLU A 92 2.99 11.54 -0.51
CA GLU A 92 3.86 12.40 -1.31
C GLU A 92 3.51 12.19 -2.78
N GLU A 93 3.32 13.27 -3.52
CA GLU A 93 3.11 13.20 -4.96
C GLU A 93 4.43 12.90 -5.66
N VAL A 94 4.41 11.95 -6.59
CA VAL A 94 5.59 11.57 -7.37
C VAL A 94 6.03 12.76 -8.22
N ALA A 95 7.30 13.17 -8.06
CA ALA A 95 7.82 14.27 -8.87
C ALA A 95 7.93 13.86 -10.35
N PRO A 96 7.75 14.79 -11.31
CA PRO A 96 7.86 14.47 -12.73
C PRO A 96 9.16 13.78 -13.13
N GLY A 97 10.27 14.10 -12.47
CA GLY A 97 11.58 13.49 -12.73
C GLY A 97 11.73 12.04 -12.24
N GLU A 98 10.84 11.58 -11.35
CA GLU A 98 10.85 10.21 -10.81
C GLU A 98 9.84 9.30 -11.51
N LEU A 99 8.89 9.91 -12.25
CA LEU A 99 7.76 9.22 -12.87
C LEU A 99 8.19 8.14 -13.86
N GLU A 100 9.25 8.36 -14.63
CA GLU A 100 9.71 7.37 -15.62
C GLU A 100 10.21 6.09 -14.95
N ALA A 101 11.10 6.23 -13.95
CA ALA A 101 11.66 5.08 -13.22
C ALA A 101 10.58 4.33 -12.43
N LEU A 102 9.71 5.06 -11.73
CA LEU A 102 8.61 4.49 -10.95
C LEU A 102 7.53 3.88 -11.85
N GLY A 103 7.27 4.47 -13.01
CA GLY A 103 6.34 3.96 -14.02
C GLY A 103 6.81 2.67 -14.67
N ALA A 104 8.12 2.50 -14.88
CA ALA A 104 8.70 1.24 -15.34
C ALA A 104 8.47 0.11 -14.33
N ALA A 105 8.77 0.36 -13.04
CA ALA A 105 8.51 -0.60 -11.97
C ALA A 105 7.02 -0.97 -11.82
N TRP A 106 6.13 0.01 -12.03
CA TRP A 106 4.69 -0.22 -12.05
C TRP A 106 4.27 -1.16 -13.18
N THR A 107 4.72 -0.88 -14.40
CA THR A 107 4.37 -1.65 -15.62
C THR A 107 4.97 -3.05 -15.60
N GLU A 108 6.15 -3.24 -15.01
CA GLU A 108 6.73 -4.57 -14.82
C GLU A 108 5.87 -5.43 -13.87
N ARG A 109 5.25 -4.80 -12.86
CA ARG A 109 4.42 -5.51 -11.87
C ARG A 109 2.97 -5.73 -12.34
N PHE A 110 2.39 -4.83 -13.14
CA PHE A 110 0.97 -4.79 -13.53
C PHE A 110 0.79 -4.57 -15.03
#